data_AF-A0A3N4J4E3-F1
#
_entry.id   AF-A0A3N4J4E3-F1
#
_cell.length_a   1.000
_cell.length_b   1.000
_cell.length_c   1.000
_cell.angle_alpha   90.00
_cell.angle_beta   90.00
_cell.angle_gamma   90.00
#
_symmetry.space_group_name_H-M   'P 1'
#
loop_
_entity.id
_entity.type
_entity.pdbx_description
1 polymer ?
#
loop_
_entity_poly.entity_id
_entity_poly.type
_entity_poly.pdbx_seq_one_letter_code
_entity_poly.pdbx_strand_id
1 'polypeptide(L)'
;MRARVMKRRSPAKRVSQTEEVPLSGAMYGALLKTCGHDNCCQSPSSGNKATTEVDVLEGKYSFPPFNLSLMSHIPRLYTRPALRKYTKQPIFYGNEKKVWLRPTAIEQLVELKHVYLSAKIVSGSSEHEKYGVSVYVGDIEGLKGFSIYEEKGEVVIGGNTSPTVLEVACLEGHKKLGKRRFVLEAIRKQLKYFAGRQIRNTATPAGNIVTASPISDLNPVLIASGTVLTAQSKTRGQFPLPMKEFFVAYRMTALPADGIITKLTIPLPVEATQEVIKSYKQAKRKDDDIAIVTARFGVVLAEGSVVTDISLAYGGFVHYPTIN
;
A
#
# COMPACT_ATOMS: atom_id res chain seq x y z
N MET A 1 66.85 59.23 -13.88
CA MET A 1 67.20 58.79 -15.25
C MET A 1 66.44 57.49 -15.53
N ARG A 2 65.29 57.45 -16.22
CA ARG A 2 65.04 57.55 -17.68
C ARG A 2 65.89 56.61 -18.55
N ALA A 3 65.25 55.54 -19.07
CA ALA A 3 65.09 55.20 -20.51
C ALA A 3 64.24 53.90 -20.62
N ARG A 4 62.96 53.92 -21.03
CA ARG A 4 62.35 53.87 -22.40
C ARG A 4 62.86 52.70 -23.27
N VAL A 5 62.07 51.62 -23.46
CA VAL A 5 60.93 51.39 -24.41
C VAL A 5 61.38 50.83 -25.76
N MET A 6 60.87 49.65 -26.15
CA MET A 6 60.24 49.47 -27.46
C MET A 6 59.20 48.33 -27.48
N LYS A 7 58.03 48.65 -28.07
CA LYS A 7 56.82 47.84 -28.22
C LYS A 7 56.95 46.90 -29.44
N ARG A 8 56.27 45.76 -29.38
CA ARG A 8 55.43 45.27 -30.52
C ARG A 8 54.11 44.71 -29.99
N ARG A 9 53.00 45.25 -30.52
CA ARG A 9 51.61 44.86 -30.28
C ARG A 9 51.16 43.90 -31.38
N SER A 10 50.38 42.90 -31.01
CA SER A 10 49.38 42.24 -31.86
C SER A 10 48.04 42.22 -31.11
N PRO A 11 46.89 42.38 -31.79
CA PRO A 11 45.63 42.76 -31.13
C PRO A 11 44.86 41.52 -30.64
N ALA A 12 44.60 41.45 -29.34
CA ALA A 12 43.61 40.54 -28.78
C ALA A 12 42.21 41.14 -28.96
N LYS A 13 41.31 40.36 -29.57
CA LYS A 13 39.89 40.67 -29.74
C LYS A 13 39.23 40.92 -28.38
N ARG A 14 38.51 42.04 -28.25
CA ARG A 14 37.57 42.29 -27.14
C ARG A 14 36.49 41.21 -27.16
N VAL A 15 36.39 40.43 -26.09
CA VAL A 15 35.16 39.72 -25.73
C VAL A 15 34.26 40.76 -25.07
N SER A 16 33.09 40.96 -25.67
CA SER A 16 32.02 41.81 -25.21
C SER A 16 31.54 41.41 -23.81
N GLN A 17 31.16 42.41 -23.02
CA GLN A 17 30.47 42.25 -21.74
C GLN A 17 29.31 41.25 -21.91
N THR A 18 29.32 40.16 -21.15
CA THR A 18 28.13 39.36 -20.91
C THR A 18 27.16 40.22 -20.12
N GLU A 19 26.01 40.55 -20.72
CA GLU A 19 24.85 41.06 -19.98
C GLU A 19 24.48 40.02 -18.91
N GLU A 20 24.66 40.37 -17.64
CA GLU A 20 24.13 39.58 -16.54
C GLU A 20 22.60 39.60 -16.62
N VAL A 21 22.01 38.45 -16.98
CA VAL A 21 20.57 38.26 -16.87
C VAL A 21 20.24 38.29 -15.37
N PRO A 22 19.35 39.18 -14.90
CA PRO A 22 19.00 39.23 -13.49
C PRO A 22 18.33 37.92 -13.09
N LEU A 23 18.97 37.19 -12.18
CA LEU A 23 18.39 36.00 -11.54
C LEU A 23 17.23 36.47 -10.65
N SER A 24 15.99 36.22 -11.09
CA SER A 24 14.80 36.40 -10.27
C SER A 24 14.82 35.37 -9.14
N GLY A 25 15.21 35.79 -7.94
CA GLY A 25 15.06 35.00 -6.73
C GLY A 25 13.57 34.80 -6.42
N ALA A 26 13.16 33.58 -6.07
CA ALA A 26 11.80 33.33 -5.61
C ALA A 26 11.56 34.06 -4.28
N MET A 27 10.94 35.23 -4.33
CA MET A 27 10.46 35.91 -3.12
C MET A 27 9.17 35.23 -2.66
N TYR A 28 9.24 34.55 -1.52
CA TYR A 28 8.06 34.06 -0.82
C TYR A 28 7.33 35.26 -0.20
N GLY A 29 6.01 35.33 -0.38
CA GLY A 29 5.17 36.40 0.20
C GLY A 29 5.23 36.41 1.73
N ALA A 30 5.08 37.60 2.33
CA ALA A 30 5.11 37.76 3.77
C ALA A 30 3.96 37.02 4.48
N LEU A 31 4.25 36.44 5.64
CA LEU A 31 3.26 35.79 6.52
C LEU A 31 2.27 36.82 7.08
N LEU A 32 0.98 36.49 7.03
CA LEU A 32 -0.11 37.29 7.60
C LEU A 32 0.02 37.37 9.14
N LYS A 33 -0.10 38.59 9.71
CA LYS A 33 -0.06 38.81 11.16
C LYS A 33 -1.31 38.22 11.84
N THR A 34 -1.11 37.36 12.83
CA THR A 34 -2.18 36.82 13.69
C THR A 34 -2.42 37.74 14.90
N CYS A 35 -3.68 38.03 15.21
CA CYS A 35 -4.09 38.78 16.42
C CYS A 35 -3.80 37.94 17.68
N GLY A 36 -3.00 38.46 18.61
CA GLY A 36 -2.56 37.79 19.83
C GLY A 36 -2.95 38.52 21.11
N HIS A 37 -4.25 38.80 21.30
CA HIS A 37 -4.78 39.32 22.57
C HIS A 37 -6.03 38.57 23.04
N ASP A 38 -6.22 38.54 24.36
CA ASP A 38 -7.03 37.56 25.09
C ASP A 38 -8.56 37.67 24.91
N ASN A 39 -9.07 38.66 24.18
CA ASN A 39 -10.53 38.85 23.93
C ASN A 39 -10.95 38.71 22.45
N CYS A 40 -10.19 37.97 21.64
CA CYS A 40 -10.43 37.82 20.19
C CYS A 40 -11.77 37.13 19.81
N CYS A 41 -12.48 36.48 20.75
CA CYS A 41 -13.66 35.67 20.45
C CYS A 41 -15.02 36.24 20.93
N GLN A 42 -15.07 37.47 21.47
CA GLN A 42 -16.31 38.05 22.02
C GLN A 42 -16.91 39.22 21.22
N SER A 43 -16.40 39.54 20.03
CA SER A 43 -17.06 40.46 19.10
C SER A 43 -18.23 39.77 18.38
N PRO A 44 -19.37 40.48 18.15
CA PRO A 44 -20.52 39.90 17.46
C PRO A 44 -20.11 39.41 16.08
N SER A 45 -20.60 38.21 15.74
CA SER A 45 -20.21 37.40 14.59
C SER A 45 -20.16 38.15 13.26
N SER A 46 -19.01 38.73 12.93
CA SER A 46 -18.55 38.86 11.55
C SER A 46 -17.50 37.78 11.34
N GLY A 47 -17.86 36.76 10.56
CA GLY A 47 -16.90 35.73 10.17
C GLY A 47 -15.74 36.41 9.45
N ASN A 48 -14.57 36.43 10.09
CA ASN A 48 -13.31 36.82 9.46
C ASN A 48 -12.97 35.74 8.43
N LYS A 49 -13.56 35.86 7.24
CA LYS A 49 -12.94 35.40 6.00
C LYS A 49 -11.57 36.07 5.99
N ALA A 50 -10.51 35.28 6.07
CA ALA A 50 -9.18 35.78 5.74
C ALA A 50 -9.24 36.26 4.29
N THR A 51 -9.42 37.56 4.11
CA THR A 51 -9.24 38.24 2.84
C THR A 51 -7.74 38.26 2.60
N THR A 52 -7.29 37.36 1.73
CA THR A 52 -6.03 37.58 1.03
C THR A 52 -6.24 38.81 0.15
N GLU A 53 -6.06 40.00 0.71
CA GLU A 53 -5.73 41.20 -0.06
C GLU A 53 -4.29 41.04 -0.56
N VAL A 54 -4.15 40.12 -1.50
CA VAL A 54 -3.20 40.25 -2.58
C VAL A 54 -4.11 40.56 -3.76
N ASP A 55 -3.89 41.71 -4.42
CA ASP A 55 -4.61 42.18 -5.61
C ASP A 55 -4.50 41.17 -6.77
N VAL A 56 -5.16 40.02 -6.65
CA VAL A 56 -5.10 38.91 -7.63
C VAL A 56 -6.48 38.60 -8.18
N LEU A 57 -7.54 39.30 -7.78
CA LEU A 57 -8.91 38.93 -8.18
C LEU A 57 -9.79 40.11 -8.66
N GLU A 58 -9.23 41.14 -9.28
CA GLU A 58 -10.01 42.11 -10.08
C GLU A 58 -9.77 42.01 -11.60
N GLY A 59 -8.86 41.15 -12.04
CA GLY A 59 -8.72 40.80 -13.45
C GLY A 59 -9.70 39.69 -13.85
N LYS A 60 -10.44 39.85 -14.96
CA LYS A 60 -11.02 38.71 -15.68
C LYS A 60 -9.88 37.88 -16.27
N TYR A 61 -9.32 36.96 -15.49
CA TYR A 61 -8.35 36.01 -16.01
C TYR A 61 -9.10 34.95 -16.81
N SER A 62 -8.99 35.02 -18.14
CA SER A 62 -9.30 33.88 -18.99
C SER A 62 -8.15 32.88 -18.82
N PHE A 63 -8.46 31.67 -18.35
CA PHE A 63 -7.48 30.59 -18.42
C PHE A 63 -7.10 30.44 -19.90
N PRO A 64 -5.82 30.58 -20.28
CA PRO A 64 -5.48 30.56 -21.68
C PRO A 64 -5.89 29.20 -22.26
N PRO A 65 -6.61 29.16 -23.40
CA PRO A 65 -7.10 27.94 -24.01
C PRO A 65 -5.95 27.24 -24.74
N PHE A 66 -4.86 26.95 -24.02
CA PHE A 66 -3.89 26.00 -24.52
C PHE A 66 -4.51 24.62 -24.38
N ASN A 67 -4.55 23.89 -25.50
CA ASN A 67 -4.89 22.48 -25.47
C ASN A 67 -3.76 21.76 -24.73
N LEU A 68 -3.93 21.56 -23.42
CA LEU A 68 -3.02 20.74 -22.63
C LEU A 68 -3.17 19.32 -23.14
N SER A 69 -2.36 18.95 -24.14
CA SER A 69 -2.25 17.56 -24.55
C SER A 69 -1.84 16.77 -23.31
N LEU A 70 -2.61 15.73 -22.96
CA LEU A 70 -2.25 14.83 -21.88
C LEU A 70 -0.88 14.27 -22.22
N MET A 71 0.13 14.77 -21.50
CA MET A 71 1.50 14.32 -21.57
C MET A 71 1.55 12.87 -21.05
N SER A 72 1.14 11.90 -21.86
CA SER A 72 1.31 10.47 -21.62
C SER A 72 2.76 10.07 -21.85
N HIS A 73 3.71 10.76 -21.22
CA HIS A 73 5.10 10.35 -21.26
C HIS A 73 5.29 9.17 -20.31
N ILE A 74 4.83 8.01 -20.75
CA ILE A 74 5.64 6.82 -20.53
C ILE A 74 6.97 7.15 -21.23
N PRO A 75 8.12 7.21 -20.53
CA PRO A 75 9.39 7.56 -21.14
C PRO A 75 9.60 6.70 -22.39
N ARG A 76 10.07 7.29 -23.51
CA ARG A 76 10.35 6.55 -24.77
C ARG A 76 11.25 5.31 -24.56
N LEU A 77 11.96 5.25 -23.44
CA LEU A 77 12.69 4.05 -23.00
C LEU A 77 11.75 2.86 -22.78
N TYR A 78 10.65 3.03 -22.03
CA TYR A 78 9.69 1.98 -21.65
C TYR A 78 8.77 1.52 -22.79
N THR A 79 8.59 2.33 -23.84
CA THR A 79 7.71 2.00 -24.98
C THR A 79 8.42 1.32 -26.14
N ARG A 80 9.73 1.01 -26.02
CA ARG A 80 10.43 0.22 -27.05
C ARG A 80 9.76 -1.14 -27.23
N PRO A 81 9.32 -1.54 -28.44
CA PRO A 81 8.70 -2.85 -28.67
C PRO A 81 9.56 -4.04 -28.23
N ALA A 82 10.89 -3.87 -28.23
CA ALA A 82 11.85 -4.85 -27.73
C ALA A 82 11.73 -5.12 -26.22
N LEU A 83 11.38 -4.10 -25.41
CA LEU A 83 11.17 -4.28 -23.96
C LEU A 83 9.81 -4.93 -23.64
N ARG A 84 8.82 -4.82 -24.54
CA ARG A 84 7.54 -5.56 -24.41
C ARG A 84 7.71 -7.08 -24.64
N LYS A 85 8.74 -7.49 -25.39
CA LYS A 85 9.10 -8.89 -25.63
C LYS A 85 10.07 -9.46 -24.59
N TYR A 86 10.50 -8.65 -23.62
CA TYR A 86 11.45 -9.09 -22.61
C TYR A 86 10.78 -10.06 -21.64
N THR A 87 11.26 -11.30 -21.63
CA THR A 87 10.86 -12.29 -20.62
C THR A 87 11.63 -12.01 -19.35
N LYS A 88 10.92 -11.79 -18.24
CA LYS A 88 11.56 -11.54 -16.94
C LYS A 88 12.44 -12.74 -16.59
N GLN A 89 13.70 -12.47 -16.28
CA GLN A 89 14.63 -13.48 -15.77
C GLN A 89 14.92 -13.24 -14.28
N PRO A 90 15.33 -14.28 -13.54
CA PRO A 90 15.81 -14.11 -12.18
C PRO A 90 17.01 -13.18 -12.14
N ILE A 91 17.07 -12.30 -11.14
CA ILE A 91 18.18 -11.37 -10.96
C ILE A 91 18.79 -11.56 -9.58
N PHE A 92 20.12 -11.50 -9.53
CA PHE A 92 20.91 -11.36 -8.32
C PHE A 92 21.67 -10.04 -8.37
N TYR A 93 21.59 -9.26 -7.31
CA TYR A 93 22.35 -8.02 -7.14
C TYR A 93 22.76 -7.90 -5.68
N GLY A 94 24.03 -7.57 -5.41
CA GLY A 94 24.48 -7.42 -4.04
C GLY A 94 25.99 -7.33 -3.91
N ASN A 95 26.44 -7.36 -2.66
CA ASN A 95 27.83 -7.43 -2.26
C ASN A 95 27.98 -8.44 -1.10
N GLU A 96 29.17 -8.50 -0.50
CA GLU A 96 29.50 -9.40 0.61
C GLU A 96 28.59 -9.24 1.84
N LYS A 97 27.97 -8.07 2.03
CA LYS A 97 27.16 -7.76 3.22
C LYS A 97 25.65 -7.85 2.97
N LYS A 98 25.22 -7.59 1.72
CA LYS A 98 23.81 -7.52 1.36
C LYS A 98 23.57 -8.10 -0.02
N VAL A 99 22.62 -9.02 -0.09
CA VAL A 99 22.20 -9.71 -1.29
C VAL A 99 20.72 -9.45 -1.54
N TRP A 100 20.40 -9.12 -2.78
CA TRP A 100 19.05 -8.99 -3.31
C TRP A 100 18.83 -10.01 -4.42
N LEU A 101 17.84 -10.86 -4.22
CA LEU A 101 17.42 -11.88 -5.16
C LEU A 101 16.03 -11.52 -5.69
N ARG A 102 15.81 -11.71 -6.98
CA ARG A 102 14.53 -11.48 -7.64
C ARG A 102 14.18 -12.73 -8.44
N PRO A 103 13.48 -13.70 -7.86
CA PRO A 103 12.87 -14.80 -8.60
C PRO A 103 11.72 -14.31 -9.49
N THR A 104 11.36 -15.12 -10.48
CA THR A 104 10.23 -14.88 -11.39
C THR A 104 9.16 -15.97 -11.28
N ALA A 105 9.47 -17.09 -10.62
CA ALA A 105 8.57 -18.22 -10.40
C ALA A 105 8.49 -18.62 -8.92
N ILE A 106 7.41 -19.29 -8.52
CA ILE A 106 7.18 -19.72 -7.14
C ILE A 106 8.20 -20.78 -6.73
N GLU A 107 8.55 -21.68 -7.65
CA GLU A 107 9.50 -22.77 -7.44
C GLU A 107 10.87 -22.22 -7.05
N GLN A 108 11.33 -21.19 -7.75
CA GLN A 108 12.58 -20.49 -7.45
C GLN A 108 12.54 -19.84 -6.07
N LEU A 109 11.42 -19.18 -5.72
CA LEU A 109 11.27 -18.56 -4.40
C LEU A 109 11.33 -19.60 -3.28
N VAL A 110 10.67 -20.75 -3.46
CA VAL A 110 10.68 -21.85 -2.49
C VAL A 110 12.08 -22.44 -2.33
N GLU A 111 12.84 -22.59 -3.43
CA GLU A 111 14.23 -23.03 -3.38
C GLU A 111 15.13 -22.03 -2.66
N LEU A 112 15.00 -20.74 -2.97
CA LEU A 112 15.75 -19.68 -2.28
C LEU A 112 15.44 -19.67 -0.78
N LYS A 113 14.18 -19.89 -0.40
CA LYS A 113 13.80 -19.97 1.02
C LYS A 113 14.32 -21.22 1.71
N HIS A 114 14.42 -22.34 1.00
CA HIS A 114 15.02 -23.56 1.53
C HIS A 114 16.53 -23.40 1.77
N VAL A 115 17.25 -22.76 0.84
CA VAL A 115 18.71 -22.51 0.97
C VAL A 115 19.00 -21.41 1.99
N TYR A 116 18.25 -20.32 1.96
CA TYR A 116 18.42 -19.18 2.84
C TYR A 116 17.20 -19.00 3.75
N LEU A 117 17.12 -19.78 4.82
CA LEU A 117 16.01 -19.71 5.80
C LEU A 117 15.85 -18.29 6.37
N SER A 118 16.96 -17.61 6.62
CA SER A 118 17.00 -16.23 7.13
C SER A 118 16.66 -15.16 6.08
N ALA A 119 16.52 -15.52 4.80
CA ALA A 119 16.20 -14.55 3.77
C ALA A 119 14.82 -13.93 4.01
N LYS A 120 14.76 -12.59 3.96
CA LYS A 120 13.51 -11.87 4.11
C LYS A 120 12.82 -11.75 2.75
N ILE A 121 11.54 -12.10 2.71
CA ILE A 121 10.68 -11.84 1.57
C ILE A 121 10.26 -10.37 1.57
N VAL A 122 10.49 -9.69 0.46
CA VAL A 122 10.18 -8.28 0.28
C VAL A 122 9.25 -8.12 -0.93
N SER A 123 8.17 -7.37 -0.74
CA SER A 123 7.33 -6.89 -1.84
C SER A 123 7.32 -5.36 -1.84
N GLY A 124 6.36 -4.72 -1.17
CA GLY A 124 6.29 -3.25 -1.10
C GLY A 124 7.25 -2.57 -0.14
N SER A 125 7.98 -3.34 0.69
CA SER A 125 8.92 -2.83 1.69
C SER A 125 8.31 -1.83 2.68
N SER A 126 6.99 -1.84 2.90
CA SER A 126 6.35 -0.89 3.83
C SER A 126 6.70 -1.16 5.32
N GLU A 127 7.26 -2.33 5.61
CA GLU A 127 7.88 -2.69 6.90
C GLU A 127 9.39 -2.91 6.64
N HIS A 128 10.23 -1.96 7.05
CA HIS A 128 11.67 -1.97 6.77
C HIS A 128 12.49 -2.51 7.94
N GLU A 129 13.36 -3.48 7.69
CA GLU A 129 14.52 -3.77 8.53
C GLU A 129 15.76 -4.06 7.66
N LYS A 130 16.94 -4.08 8.28
CA LYS A 130 18.21 -4.33 7.58
C LYS A 130 18.51 -5.83 7.59
N TYR A 131 18.29 -6.49 6.46
CA TYR A 131 18.58 -7.92 6.29
C TYR A 131 19.81 -8.15 5.39
N GLY A 132 20.53 -9.25 5.65
CA GLY A 132 21.66 -9.68 4.82
C GLY A 132 21.21 -10.25 3.47
N VAL A 133 20.11 -11.01 3.44
CA VAL A 133 19.53 -11.57 2.20
C VAL A 133 18.07 -11.14 2.10
N SER A 134 17.71 -10.54 0.96
CA SER A 134 16.35 -10.11 0.65
C SER A 134 15.89 -10.72 -0.68
N VAL A 135 14.64 -11.18 -0.74
CA VAL A 135 14.05 -11.81 -1.92
C VAL A 135 12.83 -11.01 -2.36
N TYR A 136 12.92 -10.36 -3.52
CA TYR A 136 11.83 -9.59 -4.11
C TYR A 136 10.84 -10.47 -4.85
N VAL A 137 9.57 -10.44 -4.42
CA VAL A 137 8.51 -11.28 -4.97
C VAL A 137 7.49 -10.52 -5.82
N GLY A 138 7.67 -9.21 -5.99
CA GLY A 138 6.77 -8.33 -6.75
C GLY A 138 6.54 -8.74 -8.20
N ASP A 139 7.43 -9.54 -8.79
CA ASP A 139 7.36 -9.96 -10.18
C ASP A 139 6.83 -11.38 -10.41
N ILE A 140 6.52 -12.13 -9.35
CA ILE A 140 5.94 -13.46 -9.46
C ILE A 140 4.43 -13.30 -9.69
N GLU A 141 3.98 -13.51 -10.92
CA GLU A 141 2.56 -13.38 -11.28
C GLU A 141 1.68 -14.42 -10.59
N GLY A 142 2.20 -15.62 -10.31
CA GLY A 142 1.48 -16.68 -9.58
C GLY A 142 1.15 -16.35 -8.12
N LEU A 143 1.73 -15.28 -7.56
CA LEU A 143 1.40 -14.77 -6.22
C LEU A 143 0.37 -13.64 -6.27
N LYS A 144 -0.05 -13.20 -7.45
CA LYS A 144 -1.02 -12.13 -7.63
C LYS A 144 -2.34 -12.70 -8.13
N GLY A 145 -3.38 -11.91 -7.99
CA GLY A 145 -4.69 -12.19 -8.54
C GLY A 145 -5.79 -12.20 -7.49
N PHE A 146 -7.00 -12.26 -8.01
CA PHE A 146 -8.23 -12.34 -7.26
C PHE A 146 -9.21 -13.16 -8.10
N SER A 147 -9.87 -14.14 -7.50
CA SER A 147 -10.82 -15.00 -8.21
C SER A 147 -11.95 -15.40 -7.26
N ILE A 148 -13.17 -15.43 -7.80
CA ILE A 148 -14.36 -15.90 -7.08
C ILE A 148 -14.77 -17.21 -7.75
N TYR A 149 -14.68 -18.31 -7.00
CA TYR A 149 -15.09 -19.63 -7.43
C TYR A 149 -16.45 -19.94 -6.81
N GLU A 150 -17.53 -19.53 -7.46
CA GLU A 150 -18.90 -19.69 -6.93
C GLU A 150 -19.28 -21.15 -6.74
N GLU A 151 -18.86 -22.04 -7.63
CA GLU A 151 -19.13 -23.48 -7.54
C GLU A 151 -18.46 -24.13 -6.33
N LYS A 152 -17.32 -23.58 -5.90
CA LYS A 152 -16.60 -24.03 -4.71
C LYS A 152 -16.99 -23.25 -3.46
N GLY A 153 -17.81 -22.21 -3.61
CA GLY A 153 -18.16 -21.30 -2.53
C GLY A 153 -16.94 -20.65 -1.89
N GLU A 154 -15.97 -20.17 -2.67
CA GLU A 154 -14.75 -19.56 -2.13
C GLU A 154 -14.24 -18.36 -2.94
N VAL A 155 -13.53 -17.47 -2.26
CA VAL A 155 -12.76 -16.37 -2.87
C VAL A 155 -11.29 -16.64 -2.64
N VAL A 156 -10.50 -16.55 -3.70
CA VAL A 156 -9.05 -16.75 -3.66
C VAL A 156 -8.34 -15.44 -3.96
N ILE A 157 -7.42 -15.06 -3.08
CA ILE A 157 -6.61 -13.84 -3.18
C ILE A 157 -5.14 -14.24 -3.23
N GLY A 158 -4.40 -13.82 -4.25
CA GLY A 158 -2.95 -13.99 -4.32
C GLY A 158 -2.25 -13.25 -3.17
N GLY A 159 -1.27 -13.89 -2.54
CA GLY A 159 -0.57 -13.32 -1.37
C GLY A 159 0.11 -11.98 -1.63
N ASN A 160 0.49 -11.71 -2.89
CA ASN A 160 1.19 -10.52 -3.36
C ASN A 160 0.26 -9.55 -4.14
N THR A 161 -1.06 -9.73 -4.09
CA THR A 161 -2.02 -8.79 -4.67
C THR A 161 -1.99 -7.48 -3.91
N SER A 162 -1.88 -6.32 -4.59
CA SER A 162 -1.85 -5.05 -3.87
C SER A 162 -3.23 -4.71 -3.26
N PRO A 163 -3.28 -4.09 -2.07
CA PRO A 163 -4.53 -3.59 -1.48
C PRO A 163 -5.38 -2.74 -2.42
N THR A 164 -4.77 -1.94 -3.30
CA THR A 164 -5.50 -1.17 -4.32
C THR A 164 -6.26 -2.07 -5.28
N VAL A 165 -5.60 -3.12 -5.83
CA VAL A 165 -6.26 -4.08 -6.73
C VAL A 165 -7.32 -4.87 -5.97
N LEU A 166 -7.03 -5.27 -4.73
CA LEU A 166 -7.98 -5.98 -3.88
C LEU A 166 -9.23 -5.14 -3.58
N GLU A 167 -9.09 -3.84 -3.31
CA GLU A 167 -10.23 -2.95 -3.06
C GLU A 167 -11.19 -2.91 -4.26
N VAL A 168 -10.64 -2.78 -5.47
CA VAL A 168 -11.42 -2.77 -6.73
C VAL A 168 -12.07 -4.12 -6.95
N ALA A 169 -11.33 -5.22 -6.81
CA ALA A 169 -11.85 -6.57 -7.00
C ALA A 169 -12.97 -6.92 -6.00
N CYS A 170 -12.84 -6.48 -4.74
CA CYS A 170 -13.90 -6.60 -3.73
C CYS A 170 -15.13 -5.78 -4.11
N LEU A 171 -14.99 -4.59 -4.71
CA LEU A 171 -16.11 -3.77 -5.17
C LEU A 171 -16.88 -4.46 -6.31
N GLU A 172 -16.16 -5.04 -7.26
CA GLU A 172 -16.75 -5.77 -8.40
C GLU A 172 -17.40 -7.07 -7.94
N GLY A 173 -16.70 -7.85 -7.11
CA GLY A 173 -17.22 -9.08 -6.51
C GLY A 173 -18.44 -8.86 -5.63
N HIS A 174 -18.50 -7.73 -4.91
CA HIS A 174 -19.65 -7.35 -4.10
C HIS A 174 -20.94 -7.24 -4.92
N LYS A 175 -20.86 -6.76 -6.16
CA LYS A 175 -22.02 -6.70 -7.07
C LYS A 175 -22.44 -8.10 -7.55
N LYS A 176 -21.47 -8.99 -7.73
CA LYS A 176 -21.70 -10.37 -8.21
C LYS A 176 -22.34 -11.27 -7.15
N LEU A 177 -21.88 -11.19 -5.90
CA LEU A 177 -22.23 -12.16 -4.85
C LEU A 177 -23.57 -11.93 -4.14
N GLY A 178 -24.28 -10.83 -4.42
CA GLY A 178 -25.61 -10.59 -3.84
C GLY A 178 -25.60 -10.64 -2.31
N LYS A 179 -26.36 -11.55 -1.69
CA LYS A 179 -26.42 -11.66 -0.21
C LYS A 179 -25.12 -12.17 0.43
N ARG A 180 -24.28 -12.90 -0.30
CA ARG A 180 -23.01 -13.47 0.19
C ARG A 180 -21.84 -12.48 0.20
N ARG A 181 -22.09 -11.22 -0.14
CA ARG A 181 -21.07 -10.17 -0.37
C ARG A 181 -20.40 -9.62 0.90
N PHE A 182 -20.90 -9.96 2.08
CA PHE A 182 -20.56 -9.28 3.33
C PHE A 182 -19.07 -9.32 3.67
N VAL A 183 -18.37 -10.42 3.38
CA VAL A 183 -16.92 -10.51 3.62
C VAL A 183 -16.12 -9.56 2.73
N LEU A 184 -16.51 -9.44 1.45
CA LEU A 184 -15.87 -8.48 0.54
C LEU A 184 -16.17 -7.04 0.92
N GLU A 185 -17.38 -6.75 1.42
CA GLU A 185 -17.74 -5.45 1.98
C GLU A 185 -16.86 -5.11 3.19
N ALA A 186 -16.67 -6.05 4.11
CA ALA A 186 -15.84 -5.88 5.30
C ALA A 186 -14.38 -5.59 4.92
N ILE A 187 -13.78 -6.40 4.03
CA ILE A 187 -12.41 -6.16 3.53
C ILE A 187 -12.31 -4.76 2.91
N ARG A 188 -13.24 -4.40 2.02
CA ARG A 188 -13.23 -3.08 1.35
C ARG A 188 -13.34 -1.93 2.36
N LYS A 189 -14.18 -2.07 3.38
CA LYS A 189 -14.37 -1.06 4.41
C LYS A 189 -13.10 -0.84 5.23
N GLN A 190 -12.38 -1.90 5.58
CA GLN A 190 -11.08 -1.79 6.25
C GLN A 190 -10.04 -1.13 5.33
N LEU A 191 -9.96 -1.57 4.07
CA LEU A 191 -9.01 -1.04 3.08
C LEU A 191 -9.21 0.45 2.76
N LYS A 192 -10.43 0.95 2.89
CA LYS A 192 -10.76 2.37 2.66
C LYS A 192 -9.99 3.31 3.60
N TYR A 193 -9.75 2.89 4.83
CA TYR A 193 -9.05 3.65 5.88
C TYR A 193 -7.64 3.11 6.13
N PHE A 194 -7.17 2.21 5.28
CA PHE A 194 -5.85 1.59 5.37
C PHE A 194 -4.84 2.38 4.55
N ALA A 195 -3.99 3.14 5.23
CA ALA A 195 -2.85 3.83 4.66
C ALA A 195 -3.12 4.78 3.46
N GLY A 196 -2.10 5.51 3.02
CA GLY A 196 -2.11 6.23 1.75
C GLY A 196 -2.12 5.32 0.51
N ARG A 197 -2.50 5.88 -0.65
CA ARG A 197 -2.49 5.15 -1.95
C ARG A 197 -1.11 4.59 -2.31
N GLN A 198 -0.05 5.30 -1.94
CA GLN A 198 1.34 4.93 -2.18
C GLN A 198 1.67 3.58 -1.53
N ILE A 199 1.25 3.39 -0.27
CA ILE A 199 1.42 2.15 0.47
C ILE A 199 0.49 1.07 -0.08
N ARG A 200 -0.77 1.40 -0.34
CA ARG A 200 -1.75 0.43 -0.89
C ARG A 200 -1.40 -0.12 -2.27
N ASN A 201 -0.58 0.60 -3.05
CA ASN A 201 -0.11 0.13 -4.34
C ASN A 201 1.03 -0.90 -4.25
N THR A 202 1.72 -1.00 -3.11
CA THR A 202 2.92 -1.83 -2.97
C THR A 202 2.83 -2.86 -1.84
N ALA A 203 2.07 -2.57 -0.78
CA ALA A 203 1.81 -3.51 0.32
C ALA A 203 1.09 -4.77 -0.19
N THR A 204 1.05 -5.81 0.65
CA THR A 204 0.48 -7.11 0.28
C THR A 204 -0.29 -7.74 1.43
N PRO A 205 -1.37 -8.51 1.17
CA PRO A 205 -2.09 -9.27 2.18
C PRO A 205 -1.18 -10.25 2.91
N ALA A 206 -0.37 -11.03 2.20
CA ALA A 206 0.54 -11.99 2.84
C ALA A 206 1.57 -11.29 3.73
N GLY A 207 2.14 -10.17 3.28
CA GLY A 207 3.04 -9.36 4.09
C GLY A 207 2.36 -8.83 5.36
N ASN A 208 1.16 -8.26 5.23
CA ASN A 208 0.39 -7.76 6.37
C ASN A 208 0.04 -8.85 7.39
N ILE A 209 -0.29 -10.06 6.92
CA ILE A 209 -0.59 -11.22 7.76
C ILE A 209 0.67 -11.72 8.47
N VAL A 210 1.77 -11.94 7.73
CA VAL A 210 3.02 -12.49 8.29
C VAL A 210 3.71 -11.51 9.25
N THR A 211 3.56 -10.20 9.04
CA THR A 211 3.98 -9.19 10.01
C THR A 211 3.34 -9.41 11.39
N ALA A 212 2.13 -10.00 11.43
CA ALA A 212 1.42 -10.35 12.66
C ALA A 212 1.31 -9.18 13.65
N SER A 213 1.02 -7.98 13.11
CA SER A 213 0.76 -6.80 13.92
C SER A 213 -0.54 -6.99 14.72
N PRO A 214 -0.55 -6.75 16.05
CA PRO A 214 -1.75 -6.89 16.88
C PRO A 214 -2.90 -5.97 16.46
N ILE A 215 -2.57 -4.91 15.74
CA ILE A 215 -3.48 -3.84 15.29
C ILE A 215 -3.66 -3.85 13.76
N SER A 216 -3.42 -4.99 13.11
CA SER A 216 -3.71 -5.14 11.69
C SER A 216 -5.22 -5.02 11.43
N ASP A 217 -5.61 -4.08 10.55
CA ASP A 217 -7.01 -3.84 10.19
C ASP A 217 -7.67 -5.03 9.47
N LEU A 218 -6.91 -5.84 8.73
CA LEU A 218 -7.45 -6.94 7.92
C LEU A 218 -7.49 -8.26 8.67
N ASN A 219 -6.57 -8.51 9.60
CA ASN A 219 -6.45 -9.81 10.26
C ASN A 219 -7.74 -10.24 10.99
N PRO A 220 -8.43 -9.37 11.76
CA PRO A 220 -9.69 -9.75 12.40
C PRO A 220 -10.77 -10.17 11.39
N VAL A 221 -10.84 -9.51 10.23
CA VAL A 221 -11.79 -9.88 9.18
C VAL A 221 -11.45 -11.26 8.63
N LEU A 222 -10.19 -11.49 8.29
CA LEU A 222 -9.75 -12.75 7.69
C LEU A 222 -9.89 -13.94 8.65
N ILE A 223 -9.53 -13.78 9.93
CA ILE A 223 -9.68 -14.83 10.94
C ILE A 223 -11.15 -15.20 11.10
N ALA A 224 -12.02 -14.21 11.27
CA ALA A 224 -13.43 -14.42 11.54
C ALA A 224 -14.22 -14.93 10.33
N SER A 225 -13.72 -14.72 9.12
CA SER A 225 -14.25 -15.32 7.91
C SER A 225 -13.71 -16.73 7.64
N GLY A 226 -12.98 -17.35 8.58
CA GLY A 226 -12.48 -18.72 8.40
C GLY A 226 -11.45 -18.86 7.28
N THR A 227 -10.68 -17.80 7.01
CA THR A 227 -9.69 -17.80 5.92
C THR A 227 -8.63 -18.87 6.14
N VAL A 228 -8.29 -19.60 5.08
CA VAL A 228 -7.20 -20.57 5.05
C VAL A 228 -6.07 -20.04 4.17
N LEU A 229 -4.86 -19.98 4.70
CA LEU A 229 -3.68 -19.63 3.93
C LEU A 229 -3.14 -20.89 3.25
N THR A 230 -2.77 -20.79 1.97
CA THR A 230 -1.95 -21.82 1.32
C THR A 230 -0.49 -21.47 1.53
N ALA A 231 0.21 -22.29 2.31
CA ALA A 231 1.65 -22.20 2.47
C ALA A 231 2.34 -23.19 1.51
N GLN A 232 3.58 -22.89 1.15
CA GLN A 232 4.41 -23.78 0.33
C GLN A 232 5.84 -23.78 0.85
N SER A 233 6.45 -24.97 0.93
CA SER A 233 7.89 -25.13 1.17
C SER A 233 8.47 -26.23 0.27
N LYS A 234 9.80 -26.28 0.14
CA LYS A 234 10.47 -27.29 -0.70
C LYS A 234 10.29 -28.69 -0.11
N THR A 235 10.31 -28.78 1.21
CA THR A 235 10.28 -30.02 1.99
C THR A 235 8.88 -30.63 2.07
N ARG A 236 7.85 -29.80 2.21
CA ARG A 236 6.46 -30.24 2.44
C ARG A 236 5.55 -30.08 1.22
N GLY A 237 5.98 -29.36 0.20
CA GLY A 237 5.10 -28.95 -0.90
C GLY A 237 4.08 -27.93 -0.43
N GLN A 238 2.87 -27.95 -0.99
CA GLN A 238 1.78 -27.06 -0.60
C GLN A 238 0.97 -27.65 0.56
N PHE A 239 0.64 -26.82 1.54
CA PHE A 239 -0.17 -27.22 2.70
C PHE A 239 -1.03 -26.05 3.21
N PRO A 240 -2.21 -26.35 3.79
CA PRO A 240 -3.08 -25.33 4.35
C PRO A 240 -2.61 -24.89 5.75
N LEU A 241 -2.84 -23.63 6.09
CA LEU A 241 -2.68 -23.04 7.42
C LEU A 241 -3.94 -22.21 7.74
N PRO A 242 -4.85 -22.69 8.61
CA PRO A 242 -6.01 -21.92 9.03
C PRO A 242 -5.60 -20.63 9.76
N MET A 243 -6.22 -19.50 9.43
CA MET A 243 -5.89 -18.20 10.06
C MET A 243 -6.16 -18.20 11.58
N LYS A 244 -7.13 -18.99 12.05
CA LYS A 244 -7.48 -19.14 13.47
C LYS A 244 -6.31 -19.67 14.31
N GLU A 245 -5.44 -20.48 13.73
CA GLU A 245 -4.28 -21.11 14.39
C GLU A 245 -2.95 -20.49 13.94
N PHE A 246 -3.00 -19.46 13.08
CA PHE A 246 -1.81 -18.92 12.44
C PHE A 246 -0.98 -18.02 13.35
N PHE A 247 -1.62 -17.26 14.25
CA PHE A 247 -0.95 -16.34 15.17
C PHE A 247 -0.69 -17.05 16.50
N VAL A 248 0.58 -17.29 16.81
CA VAL A 248 0.96 -18.10 17.99
C VAL A 248 1.44 -17.25 19.17
N ALA A 249 2.03 -16.08 18.89
CA ALA A 249 2.45 -15.11 19.89
C ALA A 249 2.62 -13.72 19.25
N TYR A 250 3.04 -12.73 20.04
CA TYR A 250 3.30 -11.37 19.56
C TYR A 250 4.27 -11.38 18.36
N ARG A 251 3.81 -10.93 17.19
CA ARG A 251 4.57 -10.93 15.93
C ARG A 251 5.16 -12.31 15.52
N MET A 252 4.58 -13.40 16.02
CA MET A 252 4.99 -14.77 15.68
C MET A 252 3.86 -15.52 15.01
N THR A 253 4.21 -16.31 14.00
CA THR A 253 3.25 -17.06 13.19
C THR A 253 3.62 -18.54 13.11
N ALA A 254 2.65 -19.38 12.78
CA ALA A 254 2.84 -20.81 12.52
C ALA A 254 3.50 -21.11 11.16
N LEU A 255 3.90 -20.09 10.39
CA LEU A 255 4.60 -20.27 9.11
C LEU A 255 6.01 -20.84 9.37
N PRO A 256 6.37 -22.00 8.79
CA PRO A 256 7.72 -22.53 8.88
C PRO A 256 8.76 -21.56 8.28
N ALA A 257 10.01 -21.62 8.75
CA ALA A 257 11.07 -20.71 8.31
C ALA A 257 11.39 -20.81 6.79
N ASP A 258 11.23 -22.01 6.22
CA ASP A 258 11.35 -22.32 4.79
C ASP A 258 10.05 -22.12 4.01
N GLY A 259 8.96 -21.73 4.70
CA GLY A 259 7.63 -21.58 4.14
C GLY A 259 7.39 -20.19 3.54
N ILE A 260 6.54 -20.18 2.51
CA ILE A 260 5.99 -18.96 1.92
C ILE A 260 4.46 -19.04 1.89
N ILE A 261 3.76 -17.91 1.96
CA ILE A 261 2.32 -17.85 1.71
C ILE A 261 2.09 -17.52 0.24
N THR A 262 1.37 -18.39 -0.48
CA THR A 262 1.09 -18.21 -1.91
C THR A 262 -0.23 -17.50 -2.16
N LYS A 263 -1.28 -17.93 -1.44
CA LYS A 263 -2.64 -17.40 -1.58
C LYS A 263 -3.44 -17.54 -0.29
N LEU A 264 -4.51 -16.78 -0.21
CA LEU A 264 -5.52 -16.81 0.83
C LEU A 264 -6.82 -17.33 0.21
N THR A 265 -7.47 -18.29 0.85
CA THR A 265 -8.78 -18.81 0.46
C THR A 265 -9.79 -18.45 1.54
N ILE A 266 -10.80 -17.68 1.17
CA ILE A 266 -11.87 -17.23 2.05
C ILE A 266 -13.15 -17.99 1.66
N PRO A 267 -13.72 -18.81 2.55
CA PRO A 267 -14.99 -19.46 2.27
C PRO A 267 -16.11 -18.42 2.16
N LEU A 268 -17.02 -18.64 1.23
CA LEU A 268 -18.27 -17.90 1.09
C LEU A 268 -19.39 -18.67 1.78
N PRO A 269 -20.32 -17.98 2.46
CA PRO A 269 -21.46 -18.64 3.06
C PRO A 269 -22.33 -19.28 1.97
N VAL A 270 -23.02 -20.38 2.33
CA VAL A 270 -24.03 -21.01 1.46
C VAL A 270 -25.12 -19.97 1.14
N GLU A 271 -25.70 -20.02 -0.06
CA GLU A 271 -26.59 -18.97 -0.56
C GLU A 271 -27.84 -18.71 0.30
N ALA A 272 -28.36 -19.74 0.97
CA ALA A 272 -29.48 -19.64 1.91
C ALA A 272 -29.11 -18.99 3.26
N THR A 273 -27.82 -18.85 3.57
CA THR A 273 -27.34 -18.36 4.86
C THR A 273 -27.68 -16.89 5.04
N GLN A 274 -28.35 -16.54 6.13
CA GLN A 274 -28.55 -15.15 6.53
C GLN A 274 -27.41 -14.71 7.43
N GLU A 275 -26.27 -14.37 6.82
CA GLU A 275 -25.14 -13.80 7.54
C GLU A 275 -25.16 -12.28 7.48
N VAL A 276 -24.80 -11.62 8.58
CA VAL A 276 -24.50 -10.19 8.61
C VAL A 276 -23.09 -9.99 9.17
N ILE A 277 -22.22 -9.36 8.38
CA ILE A 277 -20.87 -8.98 8.82
C ILE A 277 -20.75 -7.46 8.86
N LYS A 278 -20.14 -6.95 9.94
CA LYS A 278 -19.68 -5.56 10.04
C LYS A 278 -18.25 -5.50 10.57
N SER A 279 -17.43 -4.65 9.95
CA SER A 279 -16.09 -4.33 10.42
C SER A 279 -15.99 -2.88 10.87
N TYR A 280 -15.12 -2.63 11.84
CA TYR A 280 -14.88 -1.33 12.44
C TYR A 280 -13.39 -1.12 12.69
N LYS A 281 -12.99 0.14 12.61
CA LYS A 281 -11.65 0.64 12.93
C LYS A 281 -11.81 1.91 13.74
N GLN A 282 -11.13 1.98 14.87
CA GLN A 282 -10.97 3.19 15.67
C GLN A 282 -9.52 3.62 15.65
N ALA A 283 -9.27 4.89 15.34
CA ALA A 283 -7.94 5.49 15.33
C ALA A 283 -8.03 6.96 15.80
N LYS A 284 -6.90 7.65 15.98
CA LYS A 284 -6.90 9.07 16.35
C LYS A 284 -7.28 9.94 15.15
N ARG A 285 -6.86 9.54 13.95
CA ARG A 285 -7.26 10.13 12.67
C ARG A 285 -8.01 9.10 11.85
N LYS A 286 -8.94 9.58 11.04
CA LYS A 286 -9.80 8.73 10.20
C LYS A 286 -9.01 8.01 9.10
N ASP A 287 -8.06 8.72 8.49
CA ASP A 287 -7.27 8.24 7.35
C ASP A 287 -5.79 8.13 7.74
N ASP A 288 -5.08 7.15 7.15
CA ASP A 288 -3.62 6.94 7.28
C ASP A 288 -3.11 6.90 8.74
N ASP A 289 -3.86 6.20 9.60
CA ASP A 289 -3.52 6.07 11.02
C ASP A 289 -3.58 4.61 11.48
N ILE A 290 -2.76 4.33 12.49
CA ILE A 290 -2.70 3.03 13.13
C ILE A 290 -3.97 2.83 13.97
N ALA A 291 -4.59 1.65 13.87
CA ALA A 291 -5.74 1.34 14.69
C ALA A 291 -5.37 1.32 16.18
N ILE A 292 -6.19 1.98 17.00
CA ILE A 292 -6.22 1.76 18.45
C ILE A 292 -6.90 0.41 18.69
N VAL A 293 -8.08 0.23 18.06
CA VAL A 293 -8.85 -1.01 18.06
C VAL A 293 -9.41 -1.22 16.66
N THR A 294 -9.42 -2.47 16.22
CA THR A 294 -10.17 -2.90 15.04
C THR A 294 -10.98 -4.14 15.37
N ALA A 295 -12.15 -4.31 14.75
CA ALA A 295 -13.01 -5.44 15.02
C ALA A 295 -13.79 -5.90 13.77
N ARG A 296 -14.14 -7.18 13.76
CA ARG A 296 -15.14 -7.77 12.85
C ARG A 296 -16.18 -8.49 13.71
N PHE A 297 -17.44 -8.16 13.47
CA PHE A 297 -18.60 -8.82 14.05
C PHE A 297 -19.36 -9.55 12.95
N GLY A 298 -19.63 -10.83 13.16
CA GLY A 298 -20.45 -11.67 12.29
C GLY A 298 -21.54 -12.35 13.09
N VAL A 299 -22.74 -12.42 12.52
CA VAL A 299 -23.85 -13.22 13.06
C VAL A 299 -24.51 -13.98 11.92
N VAL A 300 -24.89 -15.24 12.19
CA VAL A 300 -25.69 -16.06 11.29
C VAL A 300 -27.07 -16.27 11.92
N LEU A 301 -28.11 -15.95 11.16
CA LEU A 301 -29.49 -16.03 11.60
C LEU A 301 -30.20 -17.21 10.94
N ALA A 302 -31.01 -17.91 11.73
CA ALA A 302 -32.04 -18.82 11.24
C ALA A 302 -33.37 -18.08 11.05
N GLU A 303 -34.40 -18.83 10.66
CA GLU A 303 -35.77 -18.32 10.59
C GLU A 303 -36.21 -17.69 11.93
N GLY A 304 -37.00 -16.62 11.85
CA GLY A 304 -37.44 -15.88 13.03
C GLY A 304 -36.35 -15.01 13.68
N SER A 305 -35.22 -14.75 13.00
CA SER A 305 -34.09 -13.96 13.52
C SER A 305 -33.37 -14.58 14.72
N VAL A 306 -33.46 -15.91 14.87
CA VAL A 306 -32.73 -16.64 15.91
C VAL A 306 -31.26 -16.71 15.54
N VAL A 307 -30.37 -16.32 16.46
CA VAL A 307 -28.92 -16.39 16.23
C VAL A 307 -28.44 -17.83 16.35
N THR A 308 -27.80 -18.33 15.31
CA THR A 308 -27.25 -19.71 15.24
C THR A 308 -25.74 -19.75 15.35
N ASP A 309 -25.06 -18.70 14.90
CA ASP A 309 -23.62 -18.56 15.03
C ASP A 309 -23.24 -17.09 15.25
N ILE A 310 -22.20 -16.86 16.04
CA ILE A 310 -21.64 -15.53 16.33
C ILE A 310 -20.13 -15.66 16.23
N SER A 311 -19.50 -14.70 15.57
CA SER A 311 -18.04 -14.62 15.48
C SER A 311 -17.56 -13.19 15.67
N LEU A 312 -16.78 -12.98 16.75
CA LEU A 312 -16.28 -11.67 17.15
C LEU A 312 -14.75 -11.72 17.14
N ALA A 313 -14.14 -10.95 16.24
CA ALA A 313 -12.68 -10.85 16.17
C ALA A 313 -12.21 -9.43 16.39
N TYR A 314 -11.07 -9.30 17.06
CA TYR A 314 -10.51 -8.01 17.47
C TYR A 314 -9.01 -7.92 17.19
N GLY A 315 -8.55 -6.69 16.97
CA GLY A 315 -7.14 -6.30 17.03
C GLY A 315 -6.97 -5.12 17.97
N GLY A 316 -5.83 -5.06 18.67
CA GLY A 316 -5.48 -3.99 19.62
C GLY A 316 -5.91 -4.22 21.08
N PHE A 317 -6.64 -5.29 21.40
CA PHE A 317 -7.00 -5.64 22.78
C PHE A 317 -5.97 -6.53 23.48
N VAL A 318 -5.28 -7.39 22.73
CA VAL A 318 -4.33 -8.40 23.20
C VAL A 318 -3.11 -8.43 22.27
N HIS A 319 -2.09 -9.21 22.62
CA HIS A 319 -0.80 -9.22 21.92
C HIS A 319 -0.83 -9.73 20.46
N TYR A 320 -1.94 -10.28 19.99
CA TYR A 320 -2.16 -10.68 18.59
C TYR A 320 -3.67 -10.71 18.29
N PRO A 321 -4.11 -10.67 17.01
CA PRO A 321 -5.54 -10.70 16.70
C PRO A 321 -6.19 -12.02 17.15
N THR A 322 -7.34 -11.94 17.81
CA THR A 322 -8.06 -13.11 18.35
C THR A 322 -9.49 -13.15 17.83
N ILE A 323 -10.08 -14.35 17.88
CA ILE A 323 -11.50 -14.60 17.62
C ILE A 323 -12.09 -15.38 18.80
N ASN A 324 -13.27 -14.94 19.25
CA ASN A 324 -14.16 -15.69 20.12
C ASN A 324 -15.32 -16.22 19.28
#